data_AF-A0A4Q3F7M8-F1
#
_entry.id   AF-A0A4Q3F7M8-F1
#
_cell.length_a   1.000
_cell.length_b   1.000
_cell.length_c   1.000
_cell.angle_alpha   90.00
_cell.angle_beta   90.00
_cell.angle_gamma   90.00
#
_symmetry.space_group_name_H-M   'P 1'
#
loop_
_entity.id
_entity.type
_entity.pdbx_description
1 polymer ?
#
loop_
_entity_poly.entity_id
_entity_poly.type
_entity_poly.pdbx_seq_one_letter_code
_entity_poly.pdbx_strand_id
1 'polypeptide(L)' 'MISISIEKKLSLYNGRQLLKVSAEMESGALLKISGPSGAGKSTFLKILAGLIAPD' A
#
# COMPACT_ATOMS: atom_id res chain seq x y z
N MET A 1 10.95 -6.07 14.35
CA MET A 1 11.02 -5.23 13.14
C MET A 1 10.13 -5.88 12.09
N ILE A 2 9.21 -5.14 11.49
CA ILE A 2 8.25 -5.63 10.50
C ILE A 2 8.71 -5.13 9.14
N SER A 3 8.91 -6.04 8.19
CA SER A 3 9.30 -5.71 6.81
C SER A 3 8.12 -5.97 5.90
N ILE A 4 7.84 -5.01 5.01
CA ILE A 4 6.72 -5.04 4.08
C ILE A 4 7.26 -4.85 2.67
N SER A 5 6.90 -5.78 1.78
CA SER A 5 7.11 -5.68 0.35
C SER A 5 5.81 -6.04 -0.36
N ILE A 6 5.18 -5.06 -1.01
CA ILE A 6 3.90 -5.22 -1.70
C ILE A 6 4.00 -4.60 -3.08
N GLU A 7 3.54 -5.35 -4.08
CA GLU A 7 3.25 -4.83 -5.42
C GLU A 7 1.76 -5.06 -5.73
N LYS A 8 1.12 -4.09 -6.38
CA LYS A 8 -0.26 -4.21 -6.85
C LYS A 8 -0.52 -3.33 -8.05
N LYS A 9 -1.06 -3.90 -9.12
CA LYS A 9 -1.59 -3.17 -10.26
C LYS A 9 -2.94 -2.58 -9.90
N LEU A 10 -3.06 -1.27 -10.01
CA LEU A 10 -4.26 -0.50 -9.79
C LEU A 10 -4.85 -0.05 -11.12
N SER A 11 -6.14 -0.31 -11.31
CA SER A 11 -6.93 0.32 -12.37
C SER A 11 -7.49 1.63 -11.84
N LEU A 12 -7.05 2.75 -12.43
CA LEU A 12 -7.50 4.10 -12.12
C LEU A 12 -8.38 4.61 -13.26
N TYR A 13 -9.10 5.72 -13.02
CA TYR A 13 -9.97 6.32 -14.04
C TYR A 13 -9.21 6.76 -15.30
N ASN A 14 -7.93 7.12 -15.15
CA ASN A 14 -7.07 7.65 -16.22
C ASN A 14 -5.99 6.67 -16.68
N GLY A 15 -6.06 5.40 -16.30
CA GLY A 15 -5.10 4.38 -16.74
C GLY A 15 -4.76 3.34 -15.70
N ARG A 16 -3.55 2.79 -15.81
CA ARG A 16 -3.03 1.78 -14.87
C ARG A 16 -1.85 2.36 -14.11
N GLN A 17 -1.77 2.07 -12.83
CA GLN A 17 -0.64 2.43 -11.98
C GLN A 17 -0.15 1.21 -11.21
N LEU A 18 1.16 1.08 -11.05
CA LEU A 18 1.75 0.12 -10.12
C LEU A 18 1.88 0.79 -8.74
N LEU A 19 1.21 0.24 -7.74
CA LEU A 19 1.50 0.49 -6.34
C LEU A 19 2.65 -0.43 -5.94
N LYS A 20 3.79 0.14 -5.59
CA LYS A 20 4.95 -0.57 -5.05
C LYS A 20 5.32 0.04 -3.71
N VAL A 21 5.33 -0.78 -2.66
CA VAL A 21 5.69 -0.36 -1.31
C VAL A 21 6.76 -1.30 -0.77
N SER A 22 7.88 -0.72 -0.37
CA SER A 22 8.94 -1.41 0.36
C SER A 22 9.26 -0.57 1.58
N ALA A 23 9.00 -1.12 2.76
CA ALA A 23 9.15 -0.39 4.02
C ALA A 23 9.56 -1.33 5.15
N GLU A 24 10.37 -0.79 6.06
CA GLU A 24 10.69 -1.41 7.33
C GLU A 24 10.14 -0.53 8.44
N MET A 25 9.54 -1.15 9.45
CA MET A 25 8.91 -0.44 10.55
C MET A 25 9.11 -1.14 11.88
N GLU A 26 9.23 -0.34 12.93
CA GLU A 26 9.32 -0.84 14.29
C GLU A 26 7.97 -1.35 14.78
N SER A 27 7.99 -2.44 15.55
CA SER A 27 6.78 -2.97 16.15
C SER A 27 6.26 -2.00 17.20
N GLY A 28 4.96 -1.69 17.18
CA GLY A 28 4.35 -0.73 18.10
C GLY A 28 4.48 0.74 17.67
N ALA A 29 5.13 1.03 16.53
CA ALA A 29 5.21 2.38 15.99
C ALA A 29 3.84 2.86 15.45
N LEU A 30 3.55 4.15 15.66
CA LEU A 30 2.43 4.84 15.03
C LEU A 30 2.89 5.44 13.70
N LEU A 31 2.31 4.98 12.59
CA LEU A 31 2.69 5.40 11.24
C LEU A 31 1.56 6.17 10.54
N LYS A 32 1.95 7.12 9.69
CA LYS A 32 1.04 7.88 8.81
C LYS A 32 1.34 7.56 7.35
N ILE A 33 0.30 7.25 6.58
CA ILE A 33 0.37 7.10 5.12
C ILE A 33 -0.20 8.37 4.49
N SER A 34 0.62 9.07 3.71
CA SER A 34 0.25 10.33 3.02
C SER A 34 0.50 10.25 1.51
N GLY A 35 -0.14 11.13 0.75
CA GLY A 35 -0.04 11.19 -0.71
C GLY A 35 -1.33 11.67 -1.37
N PRO A 36 -1.30 12.02 -2.68
CA PRO A 36 -2.45 12.54 -3.40
C PRO A 36 -3.58 11.51 -3.53
N SER A 37 -4.78 11.97 -3.88
CA SER A 37 -5.89 11.06 -4.22
C SER A 37 -5.50 10.15 -5.37
N GLY A 38 -5.94 8.89 -5.34
CA GLY A 38 -5.56 7.88 -6.34
C GLY A 38 -4.20 7.20 -6.15
N ALA A 39 -3.34 7.68 -5.23
CA ALA A 39 -1.99 7.12 -5.01
C ALA A 39 -1.95 5.68 -4.44
N GLY A 40 -3.10 5.04 -4.18
CA GLY A 40 -3.15 3.65 -3.68
C GLY A 40 -3.16 3.48 -2.16
N LYS A 41 -3.25 4.56 -1.37
CA LYS A 41 -3.23 4.52 0.12
C LYS A 41 -4.27 3.56 0.72
N SER A 42 -5.54 3.70 0.33
CA SER A 42 -6.62 2.83 0.83
C SER A 42 -6.46 1.39 0.35
N THR A 43 -5.88 1.18 -0.85
CA THR A 43 -5.59 -0.17 -1.34
C THR A 43 -4.47 -0.82 -0.53
N PHE A 44 -3.40 -0.09 -0.24
CA PHE A 44 -2.32 -0.55 0.63
C PHE A 44 -2.86 -0.97 2.01
N LEU A 45 -3.68 -0.13 2.66
CA LEU A 45 -4.30 -0.47 3.94
C LEU A 45 -5.21 -1.71 3.87
N LYS A 46 -5.97 -1.88 2.78
CA LYS A 46 -6.78 -3.09 2.56
C LYS A 46 -5.91 -4.35 2.37
N ILE A 47 -4.74 -4.22 1.73
CA ILE A 47 -3.79 -5.33 1.62
C ILE A 47 -3.23 -5.70 2.99
N LEU A 48 -2.80 -4.72 3.80
CA LEU A 48 -2.33 -4.97 5.17
C LEU A 48 -3.40 -5.60 6.06
N ALA A 49 -4.67 -5.23 5.86
CA ALA A 49 -5.81 -5.81 6.57
C ALA A 49 -6.24 -7.20 6.05
N GLY A 50 -5.58 -7.73 5.01
CA GLY A 50 -5.94 -9.02 4.40
C GLY A 50 -7.22 -9.02 3.56
N LEU A 51 -7.77 -7.84 3.24
CA LEU A 51 -9.00 -7.68 2.46
C LEU A 51 -8.77 -7.74 0.95
N ILE A 52 -7.55 -7.49 0.51
CA ILE A 52 -7.12 -7.54 -0.90
C ILE A 52 -5.78 -8.28 -0.94
N ALA A 53 -5.62 -9.24 -1.85
CA ALA A 53 -4.33 -9.87 -2.08
C ALA A 53 -3.39 -8.94 -2.87
N PRO A 54 -2.09 -8.85 -2.52
CA PRO A 54 -1.08 -8.26 -3.39
C PRO A 54 -0.97 -9.06 -4.71
N ASP A 55 -0.29 -8.48 -5.70
CA ASP A 55 0.10 -9.21 -6.91
C ASP A 55 1.40 -10.00 -6.69
#